data_AF-A0A7X5WP92-F1
#
_entry.id   AF-A0A7X5WP92-F1
#
_cell.length_a   1.000
_cell.length_b   1.000
_cell.length_c   1.000
_cell.angle_alpha   90.00
_cell.angle_beta   90.00
_cell.angle_gamma   90.00
#
_symmetry.space_group_name_H-M   'P 1'
#
loop_
_entity.id
_entity.type
_entity.pdbx_description
1 polymer ?
#
loop_
_entity_poly.entity_id
_entity_poly.type
_entity_poly.pdbx_seq_one_letter_code
_entity_poly.pdbx_strand_id
1 'polypeptide(L)' 'ELVDTGASRVATACPFCLIMMDDGVKAAGKEEDEVRVADIAMHVLDAIEAGEARAADAAFASQAEIAGPSS' A
#
# COMPACT_ATOMS: atom_id res chain seq x y z
N GLU A 1 2.15 -15.43 -14.67
CA GLU A 1 0.93 -14.64 -14.95
C GLU A 1 0.77 -13.42 -14.02
N LEU A 2 0.60 -13.52 -12.68
CA LEU A 2 0.49 -12.31 -11.83
C LEU A 2 1.84 -11.72 -11.41
N VAL A 3 2.73 -12.56 -10.87
CA VAL A 3 4.06 -12.15 -10.37
C VAL A 3 4.92 -11.57 -11.50
N ASP A 4 4.76 -12.09 -12.72
CA ASP A 4 5.52 -11.68 -13.90
C ASP A 4 5.14 -10.28 -14.42
N THR A 5 4.02 -9.71 -13.97
CA THR A 5 3.60 -8.34 -14.35
C THR A 5 4.42 -7.24 -13.67
N GLY A 6 5.13 -7.57 -12.59
CA GLY A 6 5.80 -6.60 -11.73
C GLY A 6 4.86 -5.85 -10.78
N ALA A 7 3.60 -6.28 -10.64
CA ALA A 7 2.69 -5.71 -9.65
C ALA A 7 3.16 -6.02 -8.21
N SER A 8 3.28 -4.99 -7.39
CA SER A 8 3.58 -5.11 -5.96
C SER A 8 2.34 -5.27 -5.08
N ARG A 9 1.13 -5.13 -5.65
CA ARG A 9 -0.15 -5.27 -4.95
C ARG A 9 -1.15 -6.02 -5.83
N VAL A 10 -1.85 -6.99 -5.25
CA VAL A 10 -2.89 -7.79 -5.92
C VAL A 10 -4.18 -7.68 -5.11
N ALA A 11 -5.19 -7.03 -5.69
CA ALA A 11 -6.49 -6.86 -5.07
C ALA A 11 -7.44 -8.00 -5.46
N THR A 12 -8.18 -8.52 -4.49
CA THR A 12 -9.28 -9.46 -4.71
C THR A 12 -10.57 -8.89 -4.11
N ALA A 13 -11.74 -9.38 -4.57
CA ALA A 13 -13.05 -9.04 -3.97
C ALA A 13 -13.80 -10.32 -3.56
N CYS A 14 -13.07 -11.41 -3.35
CA CYS A 14 -13.60 -12.73 -3.08
C CYS A 14 -12.73 -13.42 -2.02
N PRO A 15 -13.30 -13.87 -0.88
CA PRO A 15 -12.53 -14.52 0.19
C PRO A 15 -11.77 -15.76 -0.27
N PHE A 16 -12.34 -16.52 -1.21
CA PHE A 16 -11.67 -17.69 -1.78
C PHE A 16 -10.48 -17.30 -2.66
N CYS A 17 -10.64 -16.26 -3.49
CA CYS A 17 -9.56 -15.76 -4.33
C CYS A 17 -8.42 -15.18 -3.49
N LEU A 18 -8.71 -14.52 -2.36
CA LEU A 18 -7.69 -14.03 -1.46
C LEU A 18 -6.72 -15.16 -1.06
N ILE A 19 -7.27 -16.26 -0.53
CA ILE A 19 -6.48 -17.43 -0.09
C ILE A 19 -5.71 -18.02 -1.27
N MET A 20 -6.40 -18.28 -2.39
CA MET A 20 -5.78 -18.91 -3.56
C MET A 20 -4.66 -18.08 -4.18
N MET A 21 -4.82 -16.75 -4.23
CA MET A 21 -3.81 -15.85 -4.79
C MET A 21 -2.63 -15.68 -3.83
N ASP A 22 -2.89 -15.57 -2.52
CA ASP A 22 -1.85 -15.50 -1.49
C ASP A 22 -0.99 -16.78 -1.49
N ASP A 23 -1.62 -17.96 -1.50
CA ASP A 23 -0.92 -19.24 -1.61
C ASP A 23 -0.11 -19.33 -2.92
N GLY A 24 -0.66 -18.85 -4.03
CA GLY A 24 0.01 -18.83 -5.33
C GLY A 24 1.25 -17.92 -5.37
N VAL A 25 1.18 -16.75 -4.74
CA VAL A 25 2.30 -15.80 -4.61
C VAL A 25 3.40 -16.39 -3.73
N LYS A 26 3.03 -16.98 -2.60
CA LYS A 26 3.97 -17.67 -1.70
C LYS A 26 4.62 -18.88 -2.36
N ALA A 27 3.85 -19.68 -3.12
CA ALA A 27 4.39 -20.80 -3.88
C ALA A 27 5.37 -20.36 -4.98
N ALA A 28 5.26 -19.12 -5.46
CA ALA A 28 6.21 -18.51 -6.38
C ALA A 28 7.47 -17.92 -5.68
N GLY A 29 7.59 -18.09 -4.36
CA GLY A 29 8.73 -17.63 -3.57
C GLY A 29 8.74 -16.12 -3.31
N LYS A 30 7.57 -15.48 -3.32
CA LYS A 30 7.39 -14.06 -3.02
C LYS A 30 6.89 -13.85 -1.61
N GLU A 31 7.51 -12.91 -0.91
CA GLU A 31 7.11 -12.46 0.41
C GLU A 31 6.11 -11.29 0.33
N GLU A 32 5.45 -10.99 1.45
CA GLU A 32 4.37 -9.99 1.53
C GLU A 32 4.86 -8.55 1.23
N ASP A 33 6.13 -8.27 1.48
CA ASP A 33 6.79 -6.99 1.15
C ASP A 33 7.15 -6.85 -0.33
N GLU A 34 7.28 -7.96 -1.06
CA GLU A 34 7.45 -7.97 -2.51
C GLU A 34 6.10 -7.87 -3.25
N VAL A 35 5.12 -8.69 -2.85
CA VAL A 35 3.79 -8.75 -3.47
C VAL A 35 2.73 -8.92 -2.39
N ARG A 36 1.99 -7.85 -2.12
CA ARG A 36 0.90 -7.87 -1.12
C ARG A 36 -0.43 -8.25 -1.76
N VAL A 37 -0.99 -9.38 -1.35
CA VAL A 37 -2.34 -9.81 -1.75
C VAL A 37 -3.35 -9.40 -0.67
N ALA A 38 -4.38 -8.65 -1.03
CA ALA A 38 -5.41 -8.25 -0.07
C ALA A 38 -6.79 -8.09 -0.73
N ASP A 39 -7.83 -7.99 0.10
CA ASP A 39 -9.15 -7.53 -0.37
C ASP A 39 -9.07 -6.05 -0.81
N ILE A 40 -9.88 -5.68 -1.81
CA ILE A 40 -9.95 -4.33 -2.35
C ILE A 40 -10.25 -3.29 -1.26
N ALA A 41 -11.11 -3.59 -0.29
CA ALA A 41 -11.43 -2.67 0.80
C ALA A 41 -10.19 -2.36 1.65
N MET A 42 -9.32 -3.36 1.88
CA MET A 42 -8.08 -3.17 2.63
C MET A 42 -7.08 -2.31 1.85
N HIS A 43 -6.94 -2.53 0.54
CA HIS A 43 -6.06 -1.69 -0.28
C HIS A 43 -6.50 -0.22 -0.36
N VAL A 44 -7.82 0.00 -0.40
CA VAL A 44 -8.40 1.35 -0.38
C VAL A 44 -8.16 2.00 0.98
N LEU A 45 -8.37 1.27 2.08
CA LEU A 45 -8.10 1.77 3.42
C LEU A 45 -6.63 2.18 3.59
N ASP A 46 -5.69 1.30 3.24
CA ASP A 46 -4.25 1.59 3.27
C ASP A 46 -3.93 2.89 2.48
N ALA A 47 -4.59 3.10 1.33
CA ALA A 47 -4.35 4.24 0.48
C ALA A 47 -4.91 5.56 1.07
N ILE A 48 -6.04 5.48 1.78
CA ILE A 48 -6.62 6.62 2.50
C ILE A 48 -5.69 7.02 3.64
N GLU A 49 -5.28 6.07 4.48
CA GLU A 49 -4.39 6.33 5.63
C GLU A 49 -3.04 6.91 5.17
N ALA A 50 -2.45 6.35 4.11
CA ALA A 50 -1.23 6.88 3.51
C ALA A 50 -1.44 8.27 2.86
N GLY A 51 -2.64 8.57 2.38
CA GLY A 51 -3.02 9.88 1.86
C GLY A 51 -3.11 10.93 2.97
N GLU A 52 -3.79 10.59 4.07
CA GLU A 52 -3.94 11.44 5.25
C GLU A 52 -2.60 11.73 5.92
N ALA A 53 -1.73 10.72 6.08
CA ALA A 53 -0.38 10.90 6.62
C ALA A 53 0.44 11.88 5.77
N ARG A 54 0.45 11.70 4.44
CA ARG A 54 1.14 12.62 3.52
C ARG A 54 0.58 14.04 3.56
N ALA A 55 -0.74 14.18 3.74
CA ALA A 55 -1.37 15.49 3.88
C ALA A 55 -0.97 16.18 5.19
N ALA A 56 -0.89 15.43 6.29
CA ALA A 56 -0.42 15.92 7.59
C ALA A 56 1.06 16.35 7.53
N ASP A 57 1.92 15.54 6.91
CA ASP A 57 3.34 15.85 6.71
C ASP A 57 3.52 17.12 5.87
N ALA A 58 2.77 17.25 4.77
CA ALA A 58 2.80 18.45 3.93
C ALA A 58 2.30 19.69 4.69
N ALA A 59 1.26 19.56 5.50
CA ALA A 59 0.76 20.63 6.35
C ALA A 59 1.81 21.05 7.39
N PHE A 60 2.53 20.11 8.01
CA PHE A 60 3.61 20.41 8.94
C PHE A 60 4.81 21.09 8.25
N ALA A 61 5.25 20.58 7.10
CA ALA A 61 6.32 21.17 6.31
C ALA A 61 6.00 22.62 5.91
N SER A 62 4.77 22.88 5.43
CA SER A 62 4.35 24.22 5.06
C SER A 62 4.37 25.21 6.24
N GLN A 63 4.04 24.76 7.45
CA GLN A 63 4.10 25.58 8.67
C GLN A 63 5.54 25.88 9.08
N ALA A 64 6.46 24.92 8.92
CA ALA A 64 7.88 25.12 9.18
C ALA A 64 8.51 26.13 8.21
N GLU A 65 8.10 26.12 6.94
CA GLU A 65 8.53 27.12 5.95
C GLU A 65 7.99 28.53 6.24
N ILE A 66 6.75 28.65 6.72
CA ILE A 66 6.16 29.95 7.12
C ILE A 66 6.86 30.52 8.37
N ALA A 67 7.30 29.65 9.29
CA ALA A 67 7.97 30.06 10.51
C ALA A 67 9.38 30.64 10.27
N GLY A 68 10.04 30.30 9.16
CA GLY A 68 11.39 30.73 8.80
C GLY A 68 12.46 30.34 9.85
N PRO A 69 13.77 30.43 9.55
CA PRO A 69 14.78 30.34 10.60
C PRO A 69 14.66 31.61 11.45
N SER A 70 13.95 31.52 12.57
CA SER A 70 14.04 32.51 13.63
C SER A 70 15.51 32.61 14.05
N SER A 71 16.12 33.74 13.72
CA SER A 71 17.36 34.19 14.34
C SER A 71 17.22 34.22 15.86
#